data_AF-A0A7S3JP49-F1
#
_entry.id   AF-A0A7S3JP49-F1
#
_cell.length_a   1.000
_cell.length_b   1.000
_cell.length_c   1.000
_cell.angle_alpha   90.00
_cell.angle_beta   90.00
_cell.angle_gamma   90.00
#
_symmetry.space_group_name_H-M   'P 1'
#
loop_
_entity.id
_entity.type
_entity.pdbx_description
1 polymer ?
#
loop_
_entity_poly.entity_id
_entity_poly.type
_entity_poly.pdbx_seq_one_letter_code
_entity_poly.pdbx_strand_id
1 'polypeptide(L)'
;SNIRLNVATDNIAGVYLPKFALRGEEREESDDRSMLGLTGGGKAISKCREKFGNFLKLLILIASYQTQFITLNEVIKITNRRVNALEFVVIPKIQSTIKHIDLELEELEREDFFRLKKVTDKKKIKKAIEEHERDVAAGKAEDTHDGADEEPQNTIFEDDEEEEVVF
;
A
#
# COMPACT_ATOMS: atom_id res chain seq x y z
N SER A 1 -11.63 -55.07 -10.63
CA SER A 1 -11.44 -54.13 -9.50
C SER A 1 -11.82 -52.74 -9.94
N ASN A 2 -12.80 -52.13 -9.27
CA ASN A 2 -13.12 -50.72 -9.49
C ASN A 2 -12.18 -49.87 -8.65
N ILE A 3 -11.24 -49.19 -9.31
CA ILE A 3 -10.31 -48.27 -8.66
C ILE A 3 -10.95 -46.88 -8.70
N ARG A 4 -11.13 -46.25 -7.54
CA ARG A 4 -11.69 -44.90 -7.44
C ARG A 4 -10.65 -43.94 -6.89
N LEU A 5 -10.67 -42.71 -7.42
CA LEU A 5 -9.84 -41.62 -6.96
C LEU A 5 -10.67 -40.73 -6.03
N ASN A 6 -10.15 -40.44 -4.85
CA ASN A 6 -10.72 -39.47 -3.93
C ASN A 6 -9.92 -38.16 -4.02
N VAL A 7 -10.61 -37.04 -4.11
CA VAL A 7 -10.01 -35.71 -4.13
C VAL A 7 -10.23 -35.08 -2.76
N ALA A 8 -9.16 -34.75 -2.07
CA ALA A 8 -9.15 -33.97 -0.84
C ALA A 8 -8.50 -32.61 -1.10
N THR A 9 -8.72 -31.66 -0.21
CA THR A 9 -8.02 -30.37 -0.20
C THR A 9 -7.24 -30.25 1.09
N ASP A 10 -6.05 -29.67 1.01
CA ASP A 10 -5.22 -29.34 2.17
C ASP A 10 -4.87 -27.86 2.15
N ASN A 11 -4.85 -27.23 3.31
CA ASN A 11 -4.54 -25.81 3.43
C ASN A 11 -3.12 -25.64 3.96
N ILE A 12 -2.24 -25.08 3.13
CA ILE A 12 -0.86 -24.77 3.52
C ILE A 12 -0.63 -23.28 3.29
N ALA A 13 -0.30 -22.56 4.36
CA ALA A 13 0.01 -21.12 4.34
C ALA A 13 -1.09 -20.25 3.67
N GLY A 14 -2.36 -20.62 3.83
CA GLY A 14 -3.50 -19.88 3.27
C GLY A 14 -3.81 -20.21 1.81
N VAL A 15 -3.13 -21.21 1.22
CA VAL A 15 -3.38 -21.71 -0.13
C VAL A 15 -3.99 -23.11 -0.06
N TYR A 16 -5.15 -23.29 -0.69
CA TYR A 16 -5.82 -24.58 -0.78
C TYR A 16 -5.21 -25.42 -1.91
N LEU A 17 -4.61 -26.54 -1.56
CA LEU A 17 -3.91 -27.45 -2.46
C LEU A 17 -4.68 -28.77 -2.61
N PRO A 18 -4.93 -29.25 -3.85
CA PRO A 18 -5.63 -30.51 -4.06
C PRO A 18 -4.72 -31.71 -3.75
N LYS A 19 -5.22 -32.69 -3.00
CA LYS A 19 -4.57 -33.97 -2.71
C LYS A 19 -5.38 -35.11 -3.32
N PHE A 20 -4.72 -36.00 -4.06
CA PHE A 20 -5.35 -37.19 -4.61
C PHE A 20 -5.02 -38.41 -3.77
N ALA A 21 -6.04 -39.18 -3.37
CA ALA A 21 -5.89 -40.42 -2.63
C ALA A 21 -6.58 -41.57 -3.37
N LEU A 22 -5.93 -42.73 -3.43
CA LEU A 22 -6.49 -43.92 -4.04
C LEU A 22 -7.42 -44.63 -3.04
N ARG A 23 -8.69 -44.81 -3.39
CA ARG A 23 -9.65 -45.59 -2.58
C ARG A 23 -10.10 -46.81 -3.36
N GLY A 24 -9.59 -47.99 -3.01
CA GLY A 24 -9.92 -49.21 -3.75
C GLY A 24 -9.30 -50.52 -3.27
N GLU A 25 -8.47 -50.53 -2.22
CA GLU A 25 -7.88 -51.78 -1.70
C GLU A 25 -8.70 -52.41 -0.57
N GLU A 26 -9.63 -51.68 0.06
CA GLU A 26 -10.31 -52.13 1.27
C GLU A 26 -11.52 -53.04 1.04
N ARG A 27 -11.94 -53.27 -0.22
CA ARG A 27 -13.04 -54.22 -0.47
C ARG A 27 -12.48 -55.62 -0.70
N GLU A 28 -12.23 -56.30 0.41
CA GLU A 28 -12.16 -57.76 0.53
C GLU A 28 -13.53 -58.43 0.26
N GLU A 29 -14.39 -57.87 -0.60
CA GLU A 29 -15.58 -58.59 -1.06
C GLU A 29 -15.18 -59.52 -2.19
N SER A 30 -14.95 -60.78 -1.81
CA SER A 30 -14.96 -61.97 -2.66
C SER A 30 -14.20 -61.83 -3.97
N ASP A 31 -12.88 -62.07 -3.93
CA ASP A 31 -12.06 -62.24 -5.12
C ASP A 31 -12.41 -63.60 -5.77
N ASP A 32 -13.59 -63.71 -6.39
CA ASP A 32 -13.95 -64.82 -7.31
C ASP A 32 -12.95 -64.91 -8.48
N ARG A 33 -12.10 -63.90 -8.66
CA ARG A 33 -11.01 -63.82 -9.64
C ARG A 33 -9.64 -64.20 -9.07
N SER A 34 -9.52 -64.43 -7.75
CA SER A 34 -8.30 -65.00 -7.16
C SER A 34 -8.09 -66.46 -7.60
N MET A 35 -9.16 -67.11 -8.06
CA MET A 35 -9.17 -68.47 -8.62
C MET A 35 -8.92 -68.49 -10.14
N LEU A 36 -8.40 -67.39 -10.73
CA LEU A 36 -8.05 -67.34 -12.14
C LEU A 36 -6.75 -68.15 -12.40
N GLY A 37 -6.91 -69.46 -12.56
CA GLY A 37 -5.85 -70.38 -12.99
C GLY A 37 -5.15 -71.11 -11.85
N LEU A 38 -5.72 -72.25 -11.43
CA LEU A 38 -5.08 -73.24 -10.55
C LEU A 38 -3.77 -73.80 -11.14
N THR A 39 -3.59 -73.68 -12.47
CA THR A 39 -2.38 -74.04 -13.18
C THR A 39 -1.46 -72.82 -13.29
N GLY A 40 -0.27 -72.88 -12.67
CA GLY A 40 0.93 -72.03 -12.86
C GLY A 40 0.82 -70.51 -13.06
N GLY A 41 0.03 -70.04 -14.04
CA GLY A 41 -0.12 -68.66 -14.47
C GLY A 41 -0.85 -67.73 -13.48
N GLY A 42 -1.73 -68.25 -12.62
CA GLY A 42 -2.43 -67.43 -11.61
C GLY A 42 -1.46 -66.69 -10.67
N LYS A 43 -0.34 -67.33 -10.31
CA LYS A 43 0.72 -66.71 -9.49
C LYS A 43 1.42 -65.54 -10.21
N ALA A 44 1.68 -65.68 -11.50
CA ALA A 44 2.31 -64.63 -12.30
C ALA A 44 1.37 -63.42 -12.48
N ILE A 45 0.07 -63.68 -12.71
CA ILE A 45 -0.96 -62.64 -12.84
C ILE A 45 -1.14 -61.90 -11.51
N SER A 46 -1.19 -62.62 -10.39
CA SER A 46 -1.29 -62.00 -9.05
C SER A 46 -0.08 -61.09 -8.76
N LYS A 47 1.15 -61.55 -9.06
CA LYS A 47 2.37 -60.75 -8.89
C LYS A 47 2.38 -59.50 -9.79
N CYS A 48 1.85 -59.60 -11.00
CA CYS A 48 1.67 -58.45 -11.90
C CYS A 48 0.65 -57.45 -11.34
N ARG A 49 -0.48 -57.94 -10.80
CA ARG A 49 -1.53 -57.11 -10.17
C ARG A 49 -0.99 -56.32 -8.99
N GLU A 50 -0.19 -56.95 -8.14
CA GLU A 50 0.44 -56.29 -6.98
C GLU A 50 1.41 -55.19 -7.41
N LYS A 51 2.31 -55.48 -8.37
CA LYS A 51 3.23 -54.47 -8.92
C LYS A 51 2.49 -53.30 -9.58
N PHE A 52 1.41 -53.59 -10.30
CA PHE A 52 0.59 -52.57 -10.93
C PHE A 52 -0.14 -51.70 -9.91
N GLY A 53 -0.63 -52.28 -8.81
CA GLY A 53 -1.21 -51.53 -7.69
C GLY A 53 -0.20 -50.54 -7.07
N ASN A 54 1.03 -51.00 -6.82
CA ASN A 54 2.10 -50.15 -6.30
C ASN A 54 2.50 -49.03 -7.29
N PHE A 55 2.59 -49.35 -8.59
CA PHE A 55 2.86 -48.35 -9.62
C PHE A 55 1.76 -47.29 -9.67
N LEU A 56 0.49 -47.70 -9.59
CA LEU A 56 -0.63 -46.77 -9.63
C LEU A 56 -0.67 -45.84 -8.42
N LYS A 57 -0.36 -46.33 -7.23
CA LYS A 57 -0.19 -45.50 -6.02
C LYS A 57 0.87 -44.43 -6.22
N LEU A 58 2.04 -44.81 -6.76
CA LEU A 58 3.13 -43.87 -7.02
C LEU A 58 2.76 -42.83 -8.08
N LEU A 59 2.10 -43.26 -9.16
CA LEU A 59 1.66 -42.37 -10.22
C LEU A 59 0.67 -41.31 -9.71
N ILE A 60 -0.30 -41.72 -8.88
CA ILE A 60 -1.28 -40.80 -8.29
C ILE A 60 -0.61 -39.82 -7.32
N LEU A 61 0.40 -40.27 -6.57
CA LEU A 61 1.18 -39.40 -5.70
C LEU A 61 1.93 -38.32 -6.50
N ILE A 62 2.57 -38.70 -7.60
CA ILE A 62 3.26 -37.75 -8.49
C ILE A 62 2.26 -36.79 -9.12
N ALA A 63 1.13 -37.29 -9.61
CA ALA A 63 0.08 -36.45 -10.18
C ALA A 63 -0.45 -35.43 -9.16
N SER A 64 -0.62 -35.84 -7.90
CA SER A 64 -0.99 -34.95 -6.80
C SER A 64 0.02 -33.83 -6.62
N TYR A 65 1.31 -34.14 -6.56
CA TYR A 65 2.34 -33.11 -6.42
C TYR A 65 2.44 -32.18 -7.63
N GLN A 66 2.27 -32.72 -8.84
CA GLN A 66 2.31 -31.91 -10.06
C GLN A 66 1.18 -30.87 -10.08
N THR A 67 -0.06 -31.27 -9.76
CA THR A 67 -1.19 -30.34 -9.69
C THR A 67 -0.97 -29.29 -8.59
N GLN A 68 -0.50 -29.70 -7.41
CA GLN A 68 -0.20 -28.78 -6.31
C GLN A 68 0.87 -27.75 -6.69
N PHE A 69 1.92 -28.19 -7.38
CA PHE A 69 3.00 -27.31 -7.82
C PHE A 69 2.52 -26.25 -8.80
N ILE A 70 1.67 -26.64 -9.77
CA ILE A 70 1.10 -25.71 -10.74
C ILE A 70 0.25 -24.65 -10.04
N THR A 71 -0.66 -25.08 -9.15
CA THR A 71 -1.54 -24.15 -8.41
C THR A 71 -0.73 -23.21 -7.50
N LEU A 72 0.29 -23.74 -6.83
CA LEU A 72 1.16 -22.93 -5.95
C LEU A 72 1.97 -21.91 -6.76
N ASN A 73 2.50 -22.30 -7.91
CA ASN A 73 3.28 -21.42 -8.77
C ASN A 73 2.46 -20.22 -9.26
N GLU A 74 1.18 -20.44 -9.59
CA GLU A 74 0.27 -19.37 -9.96
C GLU A 74 0.03 -18.37 -8.82
N VAL A 75 -0.22 -18.88 -7.61
CA VAL A 75 -0.40 -18.03 -6.43
C VAL A 75 0.86 -17.21 -6.14
N ILE A 76 2.05 -17.82 -6.21
CA ILE A 76 3.32 -17.10 -6.03
C ILE A 76 3.45 -15.96 -7.06
N LYS A 77 3.11 -16.20 -8.33
CA LYS A 77 3.12 -15.16 -9.37
C LYS A 77 2.15 -14.02 -9.07
N ILE A 78 0.96 -14.32 -8.55
CA ILE A 78 -0.02 -13.30 -8.15
C ILE A 78 0.52 -12.48 -6.97
N THR A 79 1.08 -13.14 -5.96
CA THR A 79 1.67 -12.47 -4.80
C THR A 79 2.83 -11.57 -5.21
N ASN A 80 3.76 -12.04 -6.06
CA ASN A 80 4.87 -11.23 -6.56
C ASN A 80 4.38 -10.02 -7.34
N ARG A 81 3.35 -10.16 -8.19
CA ARG A 81 2.74 -9.02 -8.89
C ARG A 81 2.12 -8.02 -7.93
N ARG A 82 1.48 -8.48 -6.85
CA ARG A 82 0.91 -7.61 -5.81
C ARG A 82 1.98 -6.86 -5.04
N VAL A 83 3.08 -7.52 -4.66
CA VAL A 83 4.22 -6.87 -4.02
C VAL A 83 4.79 -5.78 -4.93
N ASN A 84 5.04 -6.10 -6.20
CA ASN A 84 5.53 -5.13 -7.18
C ASN A 84 4.57 -3.93 -7.36
N ALA A 85 3.26 -4.18 -7.44
CA ALA A 85 2.27 -3.10 -7.52
C ALA A 85 2.28 -2.20 -6.28
N LEU A 86 2.46 -2.78 -5.09
CA LEU A 86 2.56 -2.01 -3.86
C LEU A 86 3.84 -1.16 -3.83
N GLU A 87 4.98 -1.76 -4.13
CA GLU A 87 6.30 -1.11 -4.09
C GLU A 87 6.43 0.04 -5.08
N PHE A 88 5.99 -0.16 -6.33
CA PHE A 88 6.27 0.80 -7.41
C PHE A 88 5.07 1.66 -7.82
N VAL A 89 3.85 1.34 -7.38
CA VAL A 89 2.65 2.11 -7.76
C VAL A 89 1.94 2.69 -6.54
N VAL A 90 1.60 1.87 -5.56
CA VAL A 90 0.76 2.32 -4.43
C VAL A 90 1.55 3.17 -3.43
N ILE A 91 2.71 2.68 -2.98
CA ILE A 91 3.54 3.41 -2.02
C ILE A 91 3.98 4.77 -2.57
N PRO A 92 4.51 4.90 -3.81
CA PRO A 92 4.92 6.19 -4.35
C PRO A 92 3.75 7.16 -4.52
N LYS A 93 2.56 6.68 -4.90
CA LYS A 93 1.35 7.52 -4.99
C LYS A 93 0.94 8.08 -3.63
N ILE A 94 0.91 7.25 -2.60
CA ILE A 94 0.57 7.69 -1.23
C ILE A 94 1.61 8.70 -0.73
N GLN A 95 2.90 8.45 -0.96
CA GLN A 95 3.95 9.41 -0.60
C GLN A 95 3.81 10.74 -1.34
N SER A 96 3.43 10.72 -2.62
CA SER A 96 3.15 11.95 -3.37
C SER A 96 1.95 12.71 -2.81
N THR A 97 0.90 12.00 -2.41
CA THR A 97 -0.28 12.62 -1.78
C THR A 97 0.06 13.24 -0.43
N ILE A 98 0.86 12.56 0.40
CA ILE A 98 1.32 13.10 1.68
C ILE A 98 2.10 14.40 1.45
N LYS A 99 3.07 14.39 0.53
CA LYS A 99 3.84 15.60 0.18
C LYS A 99 2.95 16.75 -0.30
N HIS A 100 1.92 16.46 -1.09
CA HIS A 100 0.98 17.50 -1.53
C HIS A 100 0.22 18.10 -0.35
N ILE A 101 -0.27 17.27 0.57
CA ILE A 101 -0.95 17.74 1.78
C ILE A 101 0.01 18.60 2.64
N ASP A 102 1.25 18.15 2.83
CA ASP A 102 2.24 18.90 3.61
C ASP A 102 2.53 20.27 2.99
N LEU A 103 2.69 20.34 1.66
CA LEU A 103 2.91 21.60 0.94
C LEU A 103 1.71 22.56 1.06
N GLU A 104 0.49 22.04 0.95
CA GLU A 104 -0.73 22.86 1.13
C GLU A 104 -0.86 23.37 2.57
N LEU A 105 -0.53 22.54 3.56
CA LEU A 105 -0.54 22.95 4.97
C LEU A 105 0.52 24.02 5.26
N GLU A 106 1.74 23.86 4.75
CA GLU A 106 2.80 24.86 4.90
C GLU A 106 2.43 26.20 4.25
N GLU A 107 1.76 26.18 3.10
CA GLU A 107 1.31 27.40 2.43
C GLU A 107 0.17 28.09 3.19
N LEU A 108 -0.79 27.32 3.74
CA LEU A 108 -1.83 27.86 4.62
C LEU A 108 -1.25 28.47 5.90
N GLU A 109 -0.30 27.79 6.54
CA GLU A 109 0.41 28.31 7.72
C GLU A 109 1.17 29.59 7.41
N ARG A 110 1.81 29.64 6.24
CA ARG A 110 2.48 30.85 5.74
C ARG A 110 1.51 32.00 5.57
N GLU A 111 0.37 31.77 4.90
CA GLU A 111 -0.64 32.81 4.68
C GLU A 111 -1.16 33.37 6.01
N ASP A 112 -1.48 32.49 6.96
CA ASP A 112 -1.95 32.89 8.30
C ASP A 112 -0.88 33.65 9.09
N PHE A 113 0.40 33.28 8.95
CA PHE A 113 1.51 34.02 9.54
C PHE A 113 1.62 35.45 8.99
N PHE A 114 1.50 35.63 7.66
CA PHE A 114 1.51 36.95 7.04
C PHE A 114 0.32 37.81 7.46
N ARG A 115 -0.89 37.23 7.52
CA ARG A 115 -2.09 37.93 8.01
C ARG A 115 -1.89 38.41 9.44
N LEU A 116 -1.39 37.56 10.33
CA LEU A 116 -1.15 37.91 11.73
C LEU A 116 -0.07 39.00 11.85
N LYS A 117 1.04 38.88 11.11
CA LYS A 117 2.12 39.88 11.09
C LYS A 117 1.59 41.26 10.71
N LYS A 118 0.81 41.36 9.62
CA LYS A 118 0.23 42.63 9.14
C LYS A 118 -0.70 43.28 10.18
N VAL A 119 -1.50 42.49 10.90
CA VAL A 119 -2.36 42.99 11.99
C VAL A 119 -1.52 43.52 13.16
N THR A 120 -0.47 42.78 13.54
CA THR A 120 0.42 43.23 14.63
C THR A 120 1.20 44.49 14.27
N ASP A 121 1.68 44.61 13.03
CA ASP A 121 2.43 45.78 12.57
C ASP A 121 1.54 47.01 12.49
N LYS A 122 0.32 46.88 11.95
CA LYS A 122 -0.69 47.96 11.99
C LYS A 122 -1.00 48.41 13.42
N LYS A 123 -1.09 47.48 14.38
CA LYS A 123 -1.34 47.81 15.78
C LYS A 123 -0.16 48.54 16.42
N LYS A 124 1.09 48.16 16.08
CA LYS A 124 2.30 48.86 16.55
C LYS A 124 2.39 50.27 15.99
N ILE A 125 2.14 50.46 14.69
CA ILE A 125 2.14 51.78 14.04
C ILE A 125 1.10 52.69 14.69
N LYS A 126 -0.14 52.22 14.87
CA LYS A 126 -1.18 52.99 15.57
C LYS A 126 -0.75 53.39 16.99
N LYS A 127 -0.13 52.48 17.73
CA LYS A 127 0.34 52.77 19.09
C LYS A 127 1.45 53.82 19.09
N ALA A 128 2.39 53.78 18.14
CA ALA A 128 3.45 54.77 18.01
C ALA A 128 2.90 56.15 17.64
N ILE A 129 1.89 56.22 16.77
CA ILE A 129 1.19 57.47 16.43
C ILE A 129 0.47 58.03 17.66
N GLU A 130 -0.29 57.21 18.40
CA GLU A 130 -0.98 57.64 19.63
C GLU A 130 -0.01 58.07 20.76
N GLU A 131 1.19 57.50 20.80
CA GLU A 131 2.24 57.87 21.77
C GLU A 131 2.89 59.19 21.36
N HIS A 132 3.19 59.37 20.07
CA HIS A 132 3.66 60.64 19.52
C HIS A 132 2.63 61.77 19.71
N GLU A 133 1.34 61.52 19.45
CA GLU A 133 0.26 62.49 19.72
C GLU A 133 0.14 62.84 21.21
N ARG A 134 0.35 61.87 22.11
CA ARG A 134 0.37 62.11 23.55
C ARG A 134 1.59 62.91 24.01
N ASP A 135 2.76 62.65 23.45
CA ASP A 135 3.98 63.39 23.77
C ASP A 135 3.92 64.83 23.25
N VAL A 136 3.33 65.05 22.08
CA VAL A 136 3.02 66.38 21.53
C VAL A 136 2.00 67.11 22.41
N ALA A 137 0.95 66.42 22.89
CA ALA A 137 -0.05 67.02 23.78
C ALA A 137 0.45 67.28 25.21
N ALA A 138 1.46 66.54 25.67
CA ALA A 138 2.08 66.70 27.00
C ALA A 138 3.13 67.84 27.07
N GLY A 139 3.39 68.54 25.95
CA GLY A 139 4.11 69.81 25.98
C GLY A 139 5.62 69.71 26.23
N LYS A 140 6.28 68.62 25.86
CA LYS A 140 7.75 68.60 25.73
C LYS A 140 8.18 69.14 24.37
N ALA A 141 7.92 70.42 24.14
CA ALA A 141 8.65 71.20 23.14
C ALA A 141 9.94 71.68 23.82
N GLU A 142 11.02 70.89 23.73
CA GLU A 142 12.35 71.51 23.82
C GLU A 142 12.70 72.06 22.44
N ASP A 143 12.76 73.38 22.45
CA ASP A 143 13.08 74.29 21.37
C ASP A 143 14.54 74.10 20.93
N THR A 144 14.73 73.52 19.74
CA THR A 144 15.86 73.86 18.88
C THR A 144 15.34 74.11 17.49
N HIS A 145 15.03 75.39 17.27
CA HIS A 145 14.85 76.02 15.98
C HIS A 145 16.10 75.79 15.09
N ASP A 146 15.95 75.05 14.00
CA ASP A 146 16.49 75.50 12.70
C ASP A 146 15.62 74.95 11.57
N GLY A 147 15.42 75.79 10.56
CA GLY A 147 14.24 75.79 9.70
C GLY A 147 14.16 74.71 8.62
N ALA A 148 12.92 74.37 8.27
CA ALA A 148 12.42 74.24 6.89
C ALA A 148 10.93 73.88 6.98
N ASP A 149 10.08 74.69 6.35
CA ASP A 149 8.71 74.32 6.04
C ASP A 149 8.73 73.09 5.11
N GLU A 150 8.40 71.92 5.63
CA GLU A 150 7.98 70.78 4.81
C GLU A 150 6.66 70.24 5.38
N GLU A 151 5.59 70.43 4.59
CA GLU A 151 4.30 69.81 4.83
C GLU A 151 4.45 68.29 5.02
N PRO A 152 3.64 67.63 5.87
CA PRO A 152 3.63 66.18 5.91
C PRO A 152 3.02 65.67 4.60
N GLN A 153 3.90 65.35 3.64
CA GLN A 153 3.54 64.53 2.50
C GLN A 153 3.02 63.20 3.04
N ASN A 154 1.71 62.99 2.89
CA ASN A 154 1.11 61.66 2.95
C ASN A 154 1.68 60.83 1.79
N THR A 155 2.81 60.16 2.02
CA THR A 155 3.41 59.18 1.09
C THR A 155 3.44 57.80 1.74
N ILE A 156 2.25 57.23 2.03
CA ILE A 156 2.12 55.79 2.34
C ILE A 156 1.04 55.12 1.45
N PHE A 157 0.51 55.85 0.46
CA PHE A 157 -0.36 55.29 -0.58
C PHE A 157 0.28 55.42 -1.97
N GLU A 158 1.54 55.01 -2.09
CA GLU A 158 2.15 54.68 -3.39
C GLU A 158 3.07 53.48 -3.14
N ASP A 159 2.48 52.29 -3.19
CA ASP A 159 3.13 51.01 -3.56
C ASP A 159 2.01 50.00 -3.93
N ASP A 160 0.96 50.51 -4.58
CA ASP A 160 0.06 49.71 -5.42
C ASP A 160 0.53 49.95 -6.86
N GLU A 161 1.70 49.41 -7.26
CA GLU A 161 2.04 49.07 -8.65
C GLU A 161 3.42 48.39 -8.70
N GLU A 162 3.44 47.20 -9.34
CA GLU A 162 4.60 46.40 -9.76
C GLU A 162 5.24 45.53 -8.65
N GLU A 163 4.95 44.23 -8.60
CA GLU A 163 5.61 43.27 -9.49
C GLU A 163 4.66 42.20 -10.03
N GLU A 164 4.30 42.33 -11.31
CA GLU A 164 4.12 41.19 -12.19
C GLU A 164 5.49 40.51 -12.37
N VAL A 165 5.68 39.32 -11.78
CA VAL A 165 6.73 38.40 -12.23
C VAL A 165 6.14 37.01 -12.49
N VAL A 166 5.76 36.84 -13.76
CA VAL A 166 6.03 35.72 -14.67
C VAL A 166 5.72 34.27 -14.22
N PHE A 167 4.94 33.62 -15.09
CA PHE A 167 4.62 32.19 -15.22
C PHE A 167 5.62 31.17 -14.66
#